data_AF-A0A7J4FZR4-F1
#
_entry.id   AF-A0A7J4FZR4-F1
#
_cell.length_a   1.000
_cell.length_b   1.000
_cell.length_c   1.000
_cell.angle_alpha   90.00
_cell.angle_beta   90.00
_cell.angle_gamma   90.00
#
_symmetry.space_group_name_H-M   'P 1'
#
loop_
_entity.id
_entity.type
_entity.pdbx_description
1 polymer ?
#
loop_
_entity_poly.entity_id
_entity_poly.type
_entity_poly.pdbx_seq_one_letter_code
_entity_poly.pdbx_strand_id
1 'polypeptide(L)'
;MKITILDGRKMRYREVPVFWGCMFTHNFPHLMENIRFVLEKVGIKPIEIEGAGCCPDPVYIQAYGGDTSLALSARNLALTKKKGDEVIVPCNGCYNVLEEARKKLKDPNLRKRINEILPDDLQYDGNIKIKHINEVLYDEIPTIKSKIERPLDGLKVAVHYGCHSLYPPSVYSDTEKIPVSMDKIVEALGAESIEYEGKLDCCGVSVIAFDPEEAYELLKNKLTNAKDADCIVTMCPGCFFRFDMVPEDLKDRSVPVIHLSELLALAMGIPEEKLLWDTHSTDVTPFLEKMDITSKKKYAGEELIDKYFDRELLQNHCEACSKECTAVIINRDTKEPFDPMEVVEKLNEGKIYEVLRSKEIWRCLQCGKCEIRCPHNAGLKEMFSTLRELSIKEVKTPRIMEDKMKILKETGYSVPARRGIRRKLGMDLAPEVDSKEIDEILRKLEKKKK
;
A
#
# COMPACT_ATOMS: atom_id res chain seq x y z
N MET A 1 -15.05 17.09 22.44
CA MET A 1 -14.63 17.99 21.34
C MET A 1 -13.91 19.17 21.94
N LYS A 2 -12.64 19.39 21.59
CA LYS A 2 -11.90 20.60 21.98
C LYS A 2 -12.19 21.71 20.96
N ILE A 3 -12.27 22.95 21.44
CA ILE A 3 -12.46 24.13 20.58
C ILE A 3 -11.06 24.70 20.29
N THR A 4 -10.70 24.78 19.02
CA THR A 4 -9.48 25.46 18.57
C THR A 4 -9.86 26.58 17.61
N ILE A 5 -9.15 27.71 17.69
CA ILE A 5 -9.38 28.87 16.82
C ILE A 5 -8.41 28.76 15.65
N LEU A 6 -8.94 28.62 14.43
CA LEU A 6 -8.22 28.72 13.17
C LEU A 6 -8.91 29.82 12.35
N ASP A 7 -8.13 30.76 11.81
CA ASP A 7 -8.61 31.91 11.02
C ASP A 7 -9.78 32.69 11.66
N GLY A 8 -9.73 32.87 12.98
CA GLY A 8 -10.76 33.61 13.72
C GLY A 8 -12.10 32.89 13.88
N ARG A 9 -12.24 31.64 13.42
CA ARG A 9 -13.46 30.83 13.56
C ARG A 9 -13.28 29.76 14.63
N LYS A 10 -14.24 29.66 15.57
CA LYS A 10 -14.29 28.57 16.56
C LYS A 10 -14.68 27.28 15.86
N MET A 11 -13.70 26.43 15.55
CA MET A 11 -13.93 25.09 15.02
C MET A 11 -13.85 24.08 16.17
N ARG A 12 -14.88 23.23 16.31
CA ARG A 12 -14.84 22.10 17.23
C ARG A 12 -14.22 20.92 16.50
N TYR A 13 -13.04 20.48 16.93
CA TYR A 13 -12.39 19.31 16.35
C TYR A 13 -12.70 18.05 17.15
N ARG A 14 -12.84 16.95 16.43
CA ARG A 14 -12.72 15.60 16.97
C ARG A 14 -11.27 15.15 16.83
N GLU A 15 -10.56 14.95 17.94
CA GLU A 15 -9.21 14.39 17.92
C GLU A 15 -9.31 12.87 17.74
N VAL A 16 -8.63 12.30 16.73
CA VAL A 16 -8.68 10.86 16.43
C VAL A 16 -7.27 10.35 16.07
N PRO A 17 -6.78 9.27 16.69
CA PRO A 17 -5.54 8.62 16.29
C PRO A 17 -5.55 8.24 14.81
N VAL A 18 -4.43 8.47 14.12
CA VAL A 18 -4.25 8.00 12.74
C VAL A 18 -3.05 7.08 12.66
N PHE A 19 -3.27 5.87 12.16
CA PHE A 19 -2.18 4.92 11.90
C PHE A 19 -1.66 5.12 10.48
N TRP A 20 -0.59 5.92 10.35
CA TRP A 20 -0.04 6.28 9.04
C TRP A 20 0.67 5.13 8.30
N GLY A 21 1.19 4.14 9.03
CA GLY A 21 1.97 3.05 8.45
C GLY A 21 3.27 3.54 7.79
N CYS A 22 3.98 2.62 7.12
CA CYS A 22 5.32 2.89 6.59
C CYS A 22 5.30 3.72 5.30
N MET A 23 4.40 3.43 4.36
CA MET A 23 4.43 4.06 3.03
C MET A 23 4.17 5.56 3.09
N PHE A 24 3.19 6.02 3.88
CA PHE A 24 2.93 7.45 4.06
C PHE A 24 4.06 8.15 4.80
N THR A 25 4.58 7.57 5.88
CA THR A 25 5.63 8.22 6.68
C THR A 25 6.98 8.29 5.98
N HIS A 26 7.32 7.27 5.17
CA HIS A 26 8.66 7.09 4.60
C HIS A 26 8.73 7.37 3.10
N ASN A 27 7.77 6.91 2.29
CA ASN A 27 7.83 7.04 0.83
C ASN A 27 7.02 8.23 0.32
N PHE A 28 5.84 8.47 0.88
CA PHE A 28 4.87 9.45 0.38
C PHE A 28 4.39 10.41 1.48
N PRO A 29 5.29 11.16 2.15
CA PRO A 29 4.91 12.08 3.21
C PRO A 29 4.04 13.24 2.72
N HIS A 30 4.10 13.60 1.43
CA HIS A 30 3.20 14.60 0.84
C HIS A 30 1.74 14.11 0.86
N LEU A 31 1.49 12.84 0.51
CA LEU A 31 0.14 12.26 0.59
C LEU A 31 -0.38 12.22 2.04
N MET A 32 0.51 12.00 3.02
CA MET A 32 0.18 12.05 4.44
C MET A 32 -0.29 13.45 4.84
N GLU A 33 0.42 14.50 4.44
CA GLU A 33 0.06 15.89 4.73
C GLU A 33 -1.24 16.30 4.02
N ASN A 34 -1.47 15.83 2.79
CA ASN A 34 -2.74 16.02 2.10
C ASN A 34 -3.90 15.39 2.88
N ILE A 35 -3.72 14.18 3.43
CA ILE A 35 -4.72 13.54 4.29
C ILE A 35 -4.98 14.38 5.56
N ARG A 36 -3.93 14.88 6.23
CA ARG A 36 -4.10 15.74 7.41
C ARG A 36 -4.92 16.98 7.08
N PHE A 37 -4.57 17.67 5.99
CA PHE A 37 -5.27 18.86 5.53
C PHE A 37 -6.77 18.57 5.31
N VAL A 38 -7.08 17.48 4.60
CA VAL A 38 -8.47 17.08 4.34
C VAL A 38 -9.22 16.73 5.63
N LEU A 39 -8.62 15.94 6.52
CA LEU A 39 -9.22 15.60 7.82
C LEU A 39 -9.52 16.85 8.64
N GLU A 40 -8.60 17.81 8.69
CA GLU A 40 -8.80 19.06 9.42
C GLU A 40 -9.90 19.93 8.78
N LYS A 41 -9.99 19.99 7.44
CA LYS A 41 -11.08 20.69 6.73
C LYS A 41 -12.45 20.12 7.07
N VAL A 42 -12.55 18.81 7.33
CA VAL A 42 -13.78 18.14 7.78
C VAL A 42 -13.94 18.08 9.31
N GLY A 43 -13.09 18.79 10.08
CA GLY A 43 -13.24 18.90 11.53
C GLY A 43 -12.65 17.75 12.35
N ILE A 44 -11.79 16.93 11.75
CA ILE A 44 -11.06 15.85 12.41
C ILE A 44 -9.60 16.27 12.57
N LYS A 45 -9.12 16.34 13.81
CA LYS A 45 -7.71 16.62 14.09
C LYS A 45 -6.97 15.28 14.25
N PRO A 46 -6.07 14.92 13.31
CA PRO A 46 -5.30 13.68 13.43
C PRO A 46 -4.31 13.77 14.60
N ILE A 47 -4.21 12.73 15.41
CA ILE A 47 -3.21 12.63 16.48
C ILE A 47 -2.23 11.50 16.21
N GLU A 48 -0.96 11.74 16.54
CA GLU A 48 0.12 10.78 16.33
C GLU A 48 0.09 9.62 17.33
N ILE A 49 0.50 8.45 16.85
CA ILE A 49 0.70 7.25 17.66
C ILE A 49 2.21 7.05 17.80
N GLU A 50 2.78 7.65 18.84
CA GLU A 50 4.21 7.53 19.14
C GLU A 50 4.65 6.06 19.21
N GLY A 51 5.77 5.75 18.55
CA GLY A 51 6.33 4.40 18.49
C GLY A 51 5.62 3.42 17.55
N ALA A 52 4.56 3.82 16.83
CA ALA A 52 3.90 2.98 15.84
C ALA A 52 4.83 2.67 14.65
N GLY A 53 5.00 1.38 14.35
CA GLY A 53 5.87 0.88 13.29
C GLY A 53 5.09 0.35 12.08
N CYS A 54 5.68 -0.60 11.35
CA CYS A 54 5.01 -1.31 10.27
C CYS A 54 3.72 -2.02 10.77
N CYS A 55 2.68 -2.06 9.94
CA CYS A 55 1.40 -2.72 10.23
C CYS A 55 1.44 -4.24 10.26
N PRO A 56 2.62 -4.88 10.24
CA PRO A 56 3.17 -5.76 9.18
C PRO A 56 2.52 -5.70 7.79
N ASP A 57 3.33 -5.68 6.73
CA ASP A 57 2.80 -5.83 5.37
C ASP A 57 2.01 -7.16 5.22
N PRO A 58 0.76 -7.12 4.69
CA PRO A 58 -0.15 -8.26 4.65
C PRO A 58 0.27 -9.37 3.68
N VAL A 59 1.26 -9.16 2.83
CA VAL A 59 1.73 -10.18 1.87
C VAL A 59 3.11 -10.68 2.28
N TYR A 60 4.06 -9.78 2.46
CA TYR A 60 5.45 -10.15 2.69
C TYR A 60 5.72 -10.54 4.14
N ILE A 61 5.24 -9.75 5.11
CA ILE A 61 5.57 -9.99 6.53
C ILE A 61 4.62 -11.04 7.12
N GLN A 62 3.36 -11.08 6.69
CA GLN A 62 2.44 -12.14 7.10
C GLN A 62 2.93 -13.54 6.69
N ALA A 63 3.65 -13.66 5.57
CA ALA A 63 4.26 -14.92 5.12
C ALA A 63 5.34 -15.47 6.07
N TYR A 64 5.94 -14.63 6.94
CA TYR A 64 6.91 -15.06 7.94
C TYR A 64 6.28 -15.75 9.17
N GLY A 65 4.95 -15.66 9.32
CA GLY A 65 4.18 -16.40 10.32
C GLY A 65 3.03 -15.60 10.92
N GLY A 66 1.91 -16.29 11.18
CA GLY A 66 0.70 -15.70 11.75
C GLY A 66 0.91 -15.02 13.10
N ASP A 67 1.64 -15.64 14.02
CA ASP A 67 1.93 -15.05 15.34
C ASP A 67 2.85 -13.82 15.23
N THR A 68 3.76 -13.77 14.24
CA THR A 68 4.57 -12.57 13.96
C THR A 68 3.69 -11.41 13.52
N SER A 69 2.79 -11.66 12.56
CA SER A 69 1.86 -10.64 12.07
C SER A 69 0.94 -10.13 13.18
N LEU A 70 0.41 -11.06 13.99
CA LEU A 70 -0.46 -10.76 15.12
C LEU A 70 0.26 -9.99 16.22
N ALA A 71 1.49 -10.35 16.59
CA ALA A 71 2.24 -9.66 17.64
C ALA A 71 2.57 -8.22 17.25
N LEU A 72 3.07 -7.99 16.04
CA LEU A 72 3.37 -6.63 15.58
C LEU A 72 2.10 -5.78 15.41
N SER A 73 1.00 -6.39 14.94
CA SER A 73 -0.31 -5.72 14.89
C SER A 73 -0.83 -5.39 16.28
N ALA A 74 -0.80 -6.34 17.22
CA ALA A 74 -1.24 -6.16 18.60
C ALA A 74 -0.44 -5.06 19.32
N ARG A 75 0.88 -5.00 19.09
CA ARG A 75 1.74 -3.92 19.57
C ARG A 75 1.22 -2.55 19.12
N ASN A 76 0.98 -2.38 17.81
CA ASN A 76 0.47 -1.12 17.26
C ASN A 76 -0.92 -0.78 17.80
N LEU A 77 -1.83 -1.76 17.89
CA LEU A 77 -3.18 -1.54 18.44
C LEU A 77 -3.15 -1.17 19.93
N ALA A 78 -2.25 -1.77 20.72
CA ALA A 78 -2.04 -1.42 22.12
C ALA A 78 -1.50 0.00 22.30
N LEU A 79 -0.54 0.43 21.47
CA LEU A 79 -0.05 1.82 21.46
C LEU A 79 -1.16 2.80 21.09
N THR A 80 -1.97 2.44 20.10
CA THR A 80 -3.11 3.25 19.65
C THR A 80 -4.15 3.39 20.75
N LYS A 81 -4.43 2.30 21.48
CA LYS A 81 -5.38 2.28 22.59
C LYS A 81 -5.01 3.26 23.72
N LYS A 82 -3.71 3.51 23.94
CA LYS A 82 -3.23 4.54 24.88
C LYS A 82 -3.65 5.97 24.47
N LYS A 83 -3.98 6.19 23.18
CA LYS A 83 -4.40 7.50 22.63
C LYS A 83 -5.92 7.60 22.42
N GLY A 84 -6.63 6.47 22.27
CA GLY A 84 -8.09 6.46 22.19
C GLY A 84 -8.70 5.12 21.77
N ASP A 85 -10.03 5.05 21.78
CA ASP A 85 -10.80 3.85 21.43
C ASP A 85 -11.09 3.68 19.93
N GLU A 86 -10.75 4.67 19.11
CA GLU A 86 -10.93 4.65 17.66
C GLU A 86 -9.63 5.06 16.96
N VAL A 87 -9.36 4.47 15.79
CA VAL A 87 -8.24 4.82 14.92
C VAL A 87 -8.67 4.88 13.47
N ILE A 88 -8.16 5.88 12.75
CA ILE A 88 -8.31 6.01 11.31
C ILE A 88 -7.09 5.38 10.64
N VAL A 89 -7.34 4.57 9.62
CA VAL A 89 -6.29 3.92 8.83
C VAL A 89 -6.47 4.30 7.36
N PRO A 90 -5.53 5.06 6.76
CA PRO A 90 -5.65 5.53 5.39
C PRO A 90 -5.08 4.57 4.33
N CYS A 91 -4.43 3.48 4.73
CA CYS A 91 -3.84 2.51 3.82
C CYS A 91 -4.65 1.21 3.82
N ASN A 92 -5.09 0.75 2.65
CA ASN A 92 -5.80 -0.51 2.49
C ASN A 92 -5.04 -1.71 3.12
N GLY A 93 -3.73 -1.82 2.87
CA GLY A 93 -2.92 -2.91 3.42
C GLY A 93 -2.83 -2.87 4.94
N CYS A 94 -2.65 -1.70 5.53
CA CYS A 94 -2.64 -1.53 6.99
C CYS A 94 -4.01 -1.82 7.58
N TYR A 95 -5.09 -1.38 6.93
CA TYR A 95 -6.45 -1.60 7.39
C TYR A 95 -6.77 -3.10 7.47
N ASN A 96 -6.41 -3.85 6.43
CA ASN A 96 -6.61 -5.29 6.36
C ASN A 96 -5.96 -6.05 7.53
N VAL A 97 -4.64 -5.93 7.65
CA VAL A 97 -3.87 -6.70 8.63
C VAL A 97 -4.24 -6.33 10.07
N LEU A 98 -4.50 -5.05 10.34
CA LEU A 98 -4.89 -4.58 11.67
C LEU A 98 -6.31 -5.02 12.04
N GLU A 99 -7.25 -4.98 11.09
CA GLU A 99 -8.62 -5.44 11.30
C GLU A 99 -8.70 -6.96 11.45
N GLU A 100 -7.89 -7.71 10.68
CA GLU A 100 -7.74 -9.15 10.85
C GLU A 100 -7.20 -9.49 12.25
N ALA A 101 -6.14 -8.81 12.69
CA ALA A 101 -5.58 -8.98 14.03
C ALA A 101 -6.61 -8.62 15.11
N ARG A 102 -7.32 -7.50 14.96
CA ARG A 102 -8.39 -7.09 15.89
C ARG A 102 -9.47 -8.15 16.03
N LYS A 103 -9.91 -8.78 14.93
CA LYS A 103 -10.91 -9.85 14.95
C LYS A 103 -10.37 -11.13 15.58
N LYS A 104 -9.17 -11.59 15.19
CA LYS A 104 -8.55 -12.81 15.74
C LYS A 104 -8.28 -12.70 17.24
N LEU A 105 -7.79 -11.56 17.69
CA LEU A 105 -7.44 -11.30 19.09
C LEU A 105 -8.66 -11.02 19.99
N LYS A 106 -9.89 -11.20 19.48
CA LYS A 106 -11.08 -11.35 20.34
C LYS A 106 -11.07 -12.69 21.09
N ASP A 107 -10.45 -13.73 20.55
CA ASP A 107 -10.23 -14.98 21.27
C ASP A 107 -9.28 -14.71 22.46
N PRO A 108 -9.75 -14.88 23.72
CA PRO A 108 -8.95 -14.58 24.90
C PRO A 108 -7.70 -15.49 25.01
N ASN A 109 -7.75 -16.73 24.50
CA ASN A 109 -6.62 -17.65 24.57
C ASN A 109 -5.51 -17.22 23.59
N LEU A 110 -5.89 -16.92 22.35
CA LEU A 110 -4.97 -16.39 21.36
C LEU A 110 -4.39 -15.03 21.81
N ARG A 111 -5.26 -14.14 22.31
CA ARG A 111 -4.83 -12.83 22.83
C ARG A 111 -3.82 -12.97 23.96
N LYS A 112 -4.07 -13.87 24.92
CA LYS A 112 -3.12 -14.15 26.01
C LYS A 112 -1.77 -14.62 25.46
N ARG A 113 -1.76 -15.57 24.52
CA ARG A 113 -0.53 -16.08 23.89
C ARG A 113 0.26 -14.97 23.19
N ILE A 114 -0.42 -14.10 22.46
CA ILE A 114 0.21 -12.98 21.74
C ILE A 114 0.71 -11.91 22.72
N ASN A 115 -0.04 -11.61 23.77
CA ASN A 115 0.35 -10.67 24.80
C ASN A 115 1.61 -11.09 25.60
N GLU A 116 1.91 -12.39 25.71
CA GLU A 116 3.17 -12.89 26.26
C GLU A 116 4.40 -12.59 25.37
N ILE A 117 4.18 -12.23 24.11
CA ILE A 117 5.24 -11.91 23.14
C ILE A 117 5.56 -10.41 23.18
N LEU A 118 4.56 -9.59 23.49
CA LEU A 118 4.70 -8.13 23.61
C LEU A 118 5.64 -7.76 24.78
N PRO A 119 6.14 -6.51 24.82
CA PRO A 119 6.80 -5.97 25.99
C PRO A 119 5.91 -6.01 27.23
N ASP A 120 6.51 -6.14 28.41
CA ASP A 120 5.77 -6.31 29.67
C ASP A 120 4.88 -5.09 30.01
N ASP A 121 5.25 -3.89 29.56
CA ASP A 121 4.50 -2.64 29.76
C ASP A 121 3.46 -2.35 28.65
N LEU A 122 3.29 -3.29 27.71
CA LEU A 122 2.39 -3.16 26.58
C LEU A 122 1.51 -4.39 26.42
N GLN A 123 0.21 -4.19 26.55
CA GLN A 123 -0.79 -5.26 26.46
C GLN A 123 -1.94 -4.80 25.57
N TYR A 124 -2.37 -5.66 24.66
CA TYR A 124 -3.57 -5.41 23.87
C TYR A 124 -4.79 -6.03 24.57
N ASP A 125 -5.83 -5.23 24.76
CA ASP A 125 -7.06 -5.64 25.45
C ASP A 125 -8.09 -6.31 24.51
N GLY A 126 -7.79 -6.43 23.21
CA GLY A 126 -8.70 -7.00 22.21
C GLY A 126 -9.80 -6.04 21.73
N ASN A 127 -9.78 -4.77 22.15
CA ASN A 127 -10.87 -3.84 21.87
C ASN A 127 -10.38 -2.46 21.40
N ILE A 128 -10.52 -2.21 20.11
CA ILE A 128 -10.37 -0.88 19.50
C ILE A 128 -11.27 -0.81 18.28
N LYS A 129 -11.75 0.37 17.90
CA LYS A 129 -12.50 0.57 16.66
C LYS A 129 -11.54 1.03 15.56
N ILE A 130 -11.43 0.27 14.50
CA ILE A 130 -10.63 0.64 13.32
C ILE A 130 -11.62 1.14 12.26
N LYS A 131 -11.36 2.33 11.70
CA LYS A 131 -12.10 2.86 10.56
C LYS A 131 -11.16 3.06 9.39
N HIS A 132 -11.55 2.57 8.22
CA HIS A 132 -10.86 2.97 7.01
C HIS A 132 -11.14 4.45 6.71
N ILE A 133 -10.15 5.20 6.23
CA ILE A 133 -10.35 6.62 5.92
C ILE A 133 -11.49 6.86 4.92
N ASN A 134 -11.70 5.92 4.00
CA ASN A 134 -12.75 6.00 3.00
C ASN A 134 -14.15 6.04 3.64
N GLU A 135 -14.37 5.27 4.71
CA GLU A 135 -15.64 5.28 5.45
C GLU A 135 -15.86 6.60 6.18
N VAL A 136 -14.78 7.15 6.73
CA VAL A 136 -14.80 8.45 7.40
C VAL A 136 -15.14 9.56 6.40
N LEU A 137 -14.44 9.59 5.26
CA LEU A 137 -14.67 10.59 4.23
C LEU A 137 -16.06 10.46 3.57
N TYR A 138 -16.56 9.24 3.41
CA TYR A 138 -17.91 9.00 2.94
C TYR A 138 -18.96 9.61 3.88
N ASP A 139 -18.82 9.39 5.19
CA ASP A 139 -19.69 9.97 6.20
C ASP A 139 -19.61 11.51 6.21
N GLU A 140 -18.44 12.04 5.85
CA GLU A 140 -18.19 13.48 5.78
C GLU A 140 -18.48 14.10 4.39
N ILE A 141 -19.05 13.38 3.42
CA ILE A 141 -19.43 13.95 2.10
C ILE A 141 -20.19 15.28 2.20
N PRO A 142 -21.19 15.45 3.09
CA PRO A 142 -21.87 16.73 3.25
C PRO A 142 -20.91 17.86 3.65
N THR A 143 -19.99 17.58 4.57
CA THR A 143 -18.95 18.52 4.99
C THR A 143 -17.98 18.80 3.84
N ILE A 144 -17.52 17.76 3.13
CA ILE A 144 -16.64 17.86 1.96
C ILE A 144 -17.24 18.83 0.94
N LYS A 145 -18.50 18.64 0.54
CA LYS A 145 -19.20 19.51 -0.42
C LYS A 145 -19.21 20.98 0.01
N SER A 146 -19.34 21.25 1.31
CA SER A 146 -19.32 22.61 1.86
C SER A 146 -17.93 23.27 1.89
N LYS A 147 -16.86 22.48 1.66
CA LYS A 147 -15.45 22.92 1.70
C LYS A 147 -14.79 22.90 0.33
N ILE A 148 -15.52 22.60 -0.73
CA ILE A 148 -15.00 22.65 -2.09
C ILE A 148 -14.74 24.11 -2.45
N GLU A 149 -13.49 24.41 -2.78
CA GLU A 149 -13.04 25.70 -3.31
C GLU A 149 -12.81 25.60 -4.82
N ARG A 150 -12.43 24.42 -5.31
CA ARG A 150 -12.21 24.10 -6.73
C ARG A 150 -12.99 22.84 -7.12
N PRO A 151 -14.21 22.96 -7.66
CA PRO A 151 -14.94 21.83 -8.22
C PRO A 151 -14.14 21.17 -9.35
N LEU A 152 -14.31 19.85 -9.51
CA LEU A 152 -13.60 19.05 -10.49
C LEU A 152 -14.49 18.70 -11.68
N ASP A 153 -15.35 19.64 -12.07
CA ASP A 153 -16.37 19.46 -13.11
C ASP A 153 -15.73 19.08 -14.45
N GLY A 154 -16.29 18.06 -15.11
CA GLY A 154 -15.81 17.57 -16.41
C GLY A 154 -14.57 16.67 -16.36
N LEU A 155 -14.06 16.36 -15.16
CA LEU A 155 -13.01 15.37 -14.95
C LEU A 155 -13.60 13.95 -14.92
N LYS A 156 -13.10 13.07 -15.77
CA LYS A 156 -13.40 11.63 -15.79
C LYS A 156 -12.35 10.87 -15.00
N VAL A 157 -12.79 10.16 -13.98
CA VAL A 157 -11.92 9.51 -13.00
C VAL A 157 -12.15 8.00 -13.03
N ALA A 158 -11.10 7.25 -13.34
CA ALA A 158 -11.07 5.82 -13.16
C ALA A 158 -10.73 5.48 -11.71
N VAL A 159 -11.75 5.20 -10.89
CA VAL A 159 -11.56 4.83 -9.50
C VAL A 159 -10.92 3.45 -9.38
N HIS A 160 -9.83 3.35 -8.61
CA HIS A 160 -9.20 2.09 -8.21
C HIS A 160 -9.29 1.92 -6.69
N TYR A 161 -10.26 1.10 -6.27
CA TYR A 161 -10.54 0.81 -4.85
C TYR A 161 -9.37 0.14 -4.12
N GLY A 162 -8.68 -0.78 -4.80
CA GLY A 162 -7.68 -1.66 -4.18
C GLY A 162 -8.32 -2.79 -3.35
N CYS A 163 -7.74 -3.99 -3.46
CA CYS A 163 -8.32 -5.22 -2.93
C CYS A 163 -8.47 -5.24 -1.40
N HIS A 164 -7.45 -4.80 -0.66
CA HIS A 164 -7.39 -4.87 0.81
C HIS A 164 -8.31 -3.90 1.55
N SER A 165 -9.19 -3.17 0.86
CA SER A 165 -10.31 -2.46 1.49
C SER A 165 -11.66 -3.16 1.30
N LEU A 166 -11.75 -4.06 0.32
CA LEU A 166 -12.97 -4.75 -0.09
C LEU A 166 -12.98 -6.23 0.32
N TYR A 167 -11.80 -6.87 0.33
CA TYR A 167 -11.67 -8.31 0.46
C TYR A 167 -10.64 -8.74 1.51
N PRO A 168 -10.88 -9.90 2.17
CA PRO A 168 -12.12 -10.67 2.13
C PRO A 168 -13.23 -9.96 2.96
N PRO A 169 -14.52 -10.06 2.57
CA PRO A 169 -15.59 -9.36 3.29
C PRO A 169 -15.75 -9.83 4.74
N SER A 170 -15.29 -11.05 5.06
CA SER A 170 -15.24 -11.55 6.44
C SER A 170 -14.38 -10.69 7.37
N VAL A 171 -13.42 -9.93 6.84
CA VAL A 171 -12.63 -8.95 7.59
C VAL A 171 -13.39 -7.62 7.74
N TYR A 172 -14.26 -7.24 6.80
CA TYR A 172 -14.93 -5.93 6.77
C TYR A 172 -16.46 -5.97 6.86
N SER A 173 -17.02 -7.08 7.36
CA SER A 173 -18.46 -7.41 7.41
C SER A 173 -19.40 -6.33 7.95
N ASP A 174 -18.86 -5.26 8.54
CA ASP A 174 -19.58 -4.25 9.27
C ASP A 174 -19.74 -2.93 8.46
N THR A 175 -19.30 -2.89 7.19
CA THR A 175 -19.35 -1.67 6.36
C THR A 175 -19.74 -1.91 4.90
N GLU A 176 -21.00 -1.59 4.57
CA GLU A 176 -21.51 -1.59 3.19
C GLU A 176 -21.02 -0.37 2.38
N LYS A 177 -20.29 0.56 3.02
CA LYS A 177 -19.89 1.84 2.44
C LYS A 177 -18.67 1.73 1.55
N ILE A 178 -17.71 0.86 1.89
CA ILE A 178 -16.40 0.80 1.20
C ILE A 178 -16.55 0.55 -0.31
N PRO A 179 -17.39 -0.39 -0.80
CA PRO A 179 -17.51 -0.70 -2.23
C PRO A 179 -18.07 0.42 -3.12
N VAL A 180 -18.66 1.48 -2.55
CA VAL A 180 -19.24 2.61 -3.30
C VAL A 180 -18.65 3.96 -2.92
N SER A 181 -17.86 4.01 -1.85
CA SER A 181 -17.52 5.29 -1.21
C SER A 181 -16.52 6.11 -2.01
N MET A 182 -15.55 5.49 -2.69
CA MET A 182 -14.63 6.27 -3.51
C MET A 182 -15.34 6.91 -4.69
N ASP A 183 -16.25 6.19 -5.36
CA ASP A 183 -17.06 6.76 -6.44
C ASP A 183 -17.89 7.93 -5.92
N LYS A 184 -18.56 7.78 -4.76
CA LYS A 184 -19.37 8.86 -4.15
C LYS A 184 -18.57 10.04 -3.67
N ILE A 185 -17.34 9.83 -3.18
CA ILE A 185 -16.45 10.92 -2.82
C ILE A 185 -16.00 11.67 -4.09
N VAL A 186 -15.60 10.96 -5.14
CA VAL A 186 -15.21 11.57 -6.43
C VAL A 186 -16.37 12.37 -7.04
N GLU A 187 -17.56 11.77 -7.10
CA GLU A 187 -18.79 12.45 -7.55
C GLU A 187 -19.11 13.68 -6.68
N ALA A 188 -18.85 13.62 -5.38
CA ALA A 188 -19.08 14.75 -4.48
C ALA A 188 -18.16 15.94 -4.77
N LEU A 189 -17.01 15.72 -5.41
CA LEU A 189 -16.07 16.78 -5.83
C LEU A 189 -16.44 17.41 -7.17
N GLY A 190 -17.46 16.91 -7.87
CA GLY A 190 -17.88 17.38 -9.21
C GLY A 190 -17.34 16.54 -10.37
N ALA A 191 -16.44 15.58 -10.10
CA ALA A 191 -15.89 14.69 -11.11
C ALA A 191 -16.85 13.52 -11.44
N GLU A 192 -16.70 12.95 -12.63
CA GLU A 192 -17.39 11.74 -13.07
C GLU A 192 -16.54 10.50 -12.70
N SER A 193 -17.05 9.64 -11.82
CA SER A 193 -16.46 8.32 -11.64
C SER A 193 -16.89 7.39 -12.77
N ILE A 194 -15.99 7.09 -13.70
CA ILE A 194 -16.33 6.23 -14.85
C ILE A 194 -16.33 4.74 -14.48
N GLU A 195 -17.16 3.99 -15.17
CA GLU A 195 -17.09 2.53 -15.20
C GLU A 195 -16.09 2.08 -16.28
N TYR A 196 -15.32 1.05 -15.96
CA TYR A 196 -14.35 0.46 -16.87
C TYR A 196 -14.13 -1.01 -16.55
N GLU A 197 -13.72 -1.78 -17.55
CA GLU A 197 -13.46 -3.21 -17.38
C GLU A 197 -12.36 -3.45 -16.34
N GLY A 198 -12.63 -4.36 -15.41
CA GLY A 198 -11.69 -4.69 -14.35
C GLY A 198 -11.54 -3.60 -13.28
N LYS A 199 -12.54 -2.73 -13.08
CA LYS A 199 -12.53 -1.67 -12.04
C LYS A 199 -12.10 -2.17 -10.66
N LEU A 200 -12.59 -3.34 -10.25
CA LEU A 200 -12.28 -3.98 -8.96
C LEU A 200 -11.07 -4.92 -8.99
N ASP A 201 -10.41 -5.08 -10.15
CA ASP A 201 -9.27 -5.98 -10.29
C ASP A 201 -8.01 -5.44 -9.61
N CYS A 202 -7.11 -6.37 -9.29
CA CYS A 202 -5.83 -6.10 -8.63
C CYS A 202 -4.92 -5.22 -9.51
N CYS A 203 -4.16 -4.31 -8.89
CA CYS A 203 -3.13 -3.53 -9.57
C CYS A 203 -1.80 -4.27 -9.76
N GLY A 204 -1.62 -5.43 -9.12
CA GLY A 204 -0.39 -6.23 -9.18
C GLY A 204 0.74 -5.77 -8.25
N VAL A 205 0.53 -4.75 -7.40
CA VAL A 205 1.59 -4.20 -6.52
C VAL A 205 2.28 -5.25 -5.66
N SER A 206 1.52 -6.18 -5.08
CA SER A 206 2.08 -7.22 -4.21
C SER A 206 2.68 -8.39 -5.00
N VAL A 207 2.25 -8.56 -6.25
CA VAL A 207 2.68 -9.64 -7.15
C VAL A 207 4.05 -9.34 -7.72
N ILE A 208 4.39 -8.07 -7.96
CA ILE A 208 5.62 -7.65 -8.67
C ILE A 208 6.93 -8.20 -8.08
N ALA A 209 6.97 -8.46 -6.77
CA ALA A 209 8.15 -9.01 -6.11
C ALA A 209 8.35 -10.51 -6.38
N PHE A 210 7.34 -11.21 -6.89
CA PHE A 210 7.33 -12.65 -7.11
C PHE A 210 7.12 -13.01 -8.57
N ASP A 211 6.23 -12.29 -9.26
CA ASP A 211 5.94 -12.45 -10.68
C ASP A 211 5.82 -11.06 -11.35
N PRO A 212 6.96 -10.49 -11.79
CA PRO A 212 6.97 -9.19 -12.47
C PRO A 212 6.18 -9.19 -13.78
N GLU A 213 6.13 -10.31 -14.50
CA GLU A 213 5.41 -10.44 -15.78
C GLU A 213 3.89 -10.40 -15.55
N GLU A 214 3.38 -11.14 -14.58
CA GLU A 214 1.96 -11.08 -14.20
C GLU A 214 1.61 -9.69 -13.64
N ALA A 215 2.46 -9.13 -12.78
CA ALA A 215 2.24 -7.78 -12.25
C ALA A 215 2.28 -6.70 -13.35
N TYR A 216 3.07 -6.92 -14.40
CA TYR A 216 3.10 -6.07 -15.59
C TYR A 216 1.79 -6.19 -16.38
N GLU A 217 1.33 -7.40 -16.69
CA GLU A 217 0.09 -7.61 -17.45
C GLU A 217 -1.15 -7.10 -16.68
N LEU A 218 -1.17 -7.26 -15.35
CA LEU A 218 -2.21 -6.68 -14.50
C LEU A 218 -2.26 -5.15 -14.62
N LEU A 219 -1.11 -4.47 -14.54
CA LEU A 219 -1.07 -3.02 -14.72
C LEU A 219 -1.47 -2.63 -16.14
N LYS A 220 -0.91 -3.28 -17.15
CA LYS A 220 -1.19 -3.01 -18.56
C LYS A 220 -2.68 -3.11 -18.87
N ASN A 221 -3.36 -4.14 -18.36
CA ASN A 221 -4.80 -4.29 -18.50
C ASN A 221 -5.55 -3.13 -17.81
N LYS A 222 -5.16 -2.78 -16.58
CA LYS A 222 -5.77 -1.65 -15.86
C LYS A 222 -5.59 -0.33 -16.61
N LEU A 223 -4.39 -0.01 -17.09
CA LEU A 223 -4.10 1.20 -17.87
C LEU A 223 -4.87 1.22 -19.19
N THR A 224 -4.91 0.08 -19.89
CA THR A 224 -5.63 -0.05 -21.16
C THR A 224 -7.13 0.16 -20.99
N ASN A 225 -7.72 -0.39 -19.93
CA ASN A 225 -9.15 -0.28 -19.66
C ASN A 225 -9.53 1.11 -19.12
N ALA A 226 -8.61 1.78 -18.43
CA ALA A 226 -8.81 3.12 -17.88
C ALA A 226 -8.40 4.26 -18.84
N LYS A 227 -8.01 3.96 -20.08
CA LYS A 227 -7.46 4.93 -21.06
C LYS A 227 -8.38 6.13 -21.36
N ASP A 228 -9.70 5.96 -21.15
CA ASP A 228 -10.70 7.00 -21.42
C ASP A 228 -10.92 7.92 -20.20
N ALA A 229 -10.22 7.68 -19.10
CA ALA A 229 -10.16 8.55 -17.93
C ALA A 229 -9.08 9.62 -18.08
N ASP A 230 -9.31 10.77 -17.46
CA ASP A 230 -8.31 11.82 -17.32
C ASP A 230 -7.28 11.51 -16.24
N CYS A 231 -7.68 10.69 -15.25
CA CYS A 231 -6.78 10.16 -14.24
C CYS A 231 -7.31 8.87 -13.62
N ILE A 232 -6.41 8.04 -13.10
CA ILE A 232 -6.71 6.92 -12.21
C ILE A 232 -6.59 7.42 -10.77
N VAL A 233 -7.62 7.20 -9.95
CA VAL A 233 -7.60 7.61 -8.54
C VAL A 233 -7.46 6.42 -7.61
N THR A 234 -6.46 6.46 -6.73
CA THR A 234 -6.18 5.39 -5.75
C THR A 234 -6.27 5.93 -4.31
N MET A 235 -6.59 5.08 -3.33
CA MET A 235 -6.54 5.45 -1.89
C MET A 235 -5.40 4.76 -1.13
N CYS A 236 -4.83 3.70 -1.71
CA CYS A 236 -3.74 2.97 -1.09
C CYS A 236 -2.40 3.49 -1.63
N PRO A 237 -1.43 3.84 -0.77
CA PRO A 237 -0.12 4.29 -1.22
C PRO A 237 0.65 3.19 -1.97
N GLY A 238 0.34 1.91 -1.73
CA GLY A 238 0.87 0.81 -2.55
C GLY A 238 0.27 0.78 -3.96
N CYS A 239 -1.04 0.98 -4.10
CA CYS A 239 -1.68 1.09 -5.40
C CYS A 239 -1.17 2.32 -6.16
N PHE A 240 -1.06 3.47 -5.48
CA PHE A 240 -0.46 4.69 -6.01
C PHE A 240 0.94 4.42 -6.56
N PHE A 241 1.83 3.85 -5.74
CA PHE A 241 3.19 3.47 -6.18
C PHE A 241 3.18 2.60 -7.44
N ARG A 242 2.27 1.64 -7.53
CA ARG A 242 2.21 0.71 -8.67
C ARG A 242 1.79 1.38 -9.97
N PHE A 243 0.80 2.27 -9.91
CA PHE A 243 0.34 3.04 -11.05
C PHE A 243 1.27 4.19 -11.39
N ASP A 244 2.06 4.68 -10.43
CA ASP A 244 3.04 5.75 -10.67
C ASP A 244 4.32 5.20 -11.31
N MET A 245 4.75 4.00 -10.92
CA MET A 245 5.92 3.33 -11.51
C MET A 245 5.55 2.54 -12.77
N VAL A 246 5.22 3.27 -13.84
CA VAL A 246 4.88 2.68 -15.15
C VAL A 246 6.15 2.30 -15.92
N PRO A 247 6.29 1.04 -16.37
CA PRO A 247 7.35 0.61 -17.28
C PRO A 247 7.44 1.45 -18.55
N GLU A 248 8.64 1.62 -19.13
CA GLU A 248 8.88 2.50 -20.28
C GLU A 248 7.97 2.19 -21.47
N ASP A 249 7.80 0.90 -21.76
CA ASP A 249 7.00 0.36 -22.86
C ASP A 249 5.49 0.44 -22.63
N LEU A 250 5.05 0.90 -21.45
CA LEU A 250 3.65 1.20 -21.13
C LEU A 250 3.37 2.70 -20.99
N LYS A 251 4.37 3.57 -21.17
CA LYS A 251 4.19 5.02 -21.00
C LYS A 251 3.25 5.64 -22.03
N ASP A 252 3.16 5.07 -23.23
CA ASP A 252 2.19 5.43 -24.27
C ASP A 252 0.73 5.18 -23.84
N ARG A 253 0.53 4.33 -22.83
CA ARG A 253 -0.75 4.03 -22.19
C ARG A 253 -0.89 4.69 -20.82
N SER A 254 0.01 5.61 -20.47
CA SER A 254 -0.01 6.23 -19.15
C SER A 254 -1.25 7.11 -18.99
N VAL A 255 -2.04 6.79 -17.97
CA VAL A 255 -3.10 7.64 -17.44
C VAL A 255 -2.56 8.21 -16.13
N PRO A 256 -2.59 9.53 -15.90
CA PRO A 256 -2.07 10.13 -14.68
C PRO A 256 -2.66 9.44 -13.45
N VAL A 257 -1.81 9.01 -12.51
CA VAL A 257 -2.30 8.48 -11.23
C VAL A 257 -2.36 9.60 -10.22
N ILE A 258 -3.52 9.76 -9.58
CA ILE A 258 -3.72 10.72 -8.50
C ILE A 258 -4.13 9.94 -7.24
N HIS A 259 -3.53 10.22 -6.11
CA HIS A 259 -4.02 9.70 -4.85
C HIS A 259 -5.27 10.47 -4.42
N LEU A 260 -6.28 9.81 -3.84
CA LEU A 260 -7.55 10.47 -3.49
C LEU A 260 -7.34 11.65 -2.52
N SER A 261 -6.30 11.61 -1.70
CA SER A 261 -5.93 12.76 -0.85
C SER A 261 -5.44 13.97 -1.64
N GLU A 262 -4.75 13.80 -2.76
CA GLU A 262 -4.36 14.91 -3.64
C GLU A 262 -5.58 15.52 -4.30
N LEU A 263 -6.50 14.68 -4.80
CA LEU A 263 -7.74 15.13 -5.43
C LEU A 263 -8.62 15.92 -4.45
N LEU A 264 -8.80 15.39 -3.23
CA LEU A 264 -9.54 16.05 -2.15
C LEU A 264 -8.86 17.36 -1.71
N ALA A 265 -7.54 17.33 -1.49
CA ALA A 265 -6.82 18.50 -1.03
C ALA A 265 -6.81 19.61 -2.09
N LEU A 266 -6.63 19.27 -3.37
CA LEU A 266 -6.75 20.20 -4.49
C LEU A 266 -8.15 20.84 -4.53
N ALA A 267 -9.20 20.02 -4.47
CA ALA A 267 -10.58 20.51 -4.48
C ALA A 267 -10.92 21.39 -3.27
N MET A 268 -10.26 21.16 -2.12
CA MET A 268 -10.43 21.91 -0.87
C MET A 268 -9.46 23.11 -0.70
N GLY A 269 -8.71 23.45 -1.76
CA GLY A 269 -7.86 24.64 -1.78
C GLY A 269 -6.56 24.52 -1.01
N ILE A 270 -5.92 23.34 -0.99
CA ILE A 270 -4.52 23.26 -0.50
C ILE A 270 -3.61 24.09 -1.41
N PRO A 271 -2.61 24.81 -0.87
CA PRO A 271 -1.60 25.45 -1.71
C PRO A 271 -0.91 24.44 -2.63
N GLU A 272 -0.89 24.70 -3.94
CA GLU A 272 -0.47 23.73 -4.97
C GLU A 272 0.97 23.25 -4.77
N GLU A 273 1.86 24.08 -4.23
CA GLU A 273 3.24 23.73 -3.90
C GLU A 273 3.37 22.62 -2.85
N LYS A 274 2.33 22.38 -2.04
CA LYS A 274 2.31 21.29 -1.05
C LYS A 274 1.90 19.95 -1.64
N LEU A 275 1.26 19.94 -2.81
CA LEU A 275 0.87 18.71 -3.50
C LEU A 275 2.08 17.97 -4.09
N LEU A 276 3.16 18.70 -4.42
CA LEU A 276 4.41 18.14 -4.92
C LEU A 276 4.22 17.23 -6.15
N TRP A 277 3.46 17.72 -7.13
CA TRP A 277 3.23 17.05 -8.43
C TRP A 277 4.51 16.62 -9.15
N ASP A 278 5.63 17.32 -8.92
CA ASP A 278 6.97 17.00 -9.44
C ASP A 278 7.58 15.71 -8.85
N THR A 279 6.92 15.09 -7.88
CA THR A 279 7.36 13.83 -7.25
C THR A 279 6.66 12.58 -7.81
N HIS A 280 5.67 12.78 -8.68
CA HIS A 280 5.10 11.70 -9.49
C HIS A 280 6.12 11.22 -10.51
N SER A 281 6.11 9.92 -10.75
CA SER A 281 6.92 9.26 -11.77
C SER A 281 6.18 9.19 -13.11
N THR A 282 4.83 9.17 -13.05
CA THR A 282 3.95 9.40 -14.19
C THR A 282 3.92 10.87 -14.60
N ASP A 283 3.67 11.13 -15.89
CA ASP A 283 3.41 12.48 -16.37
C ASP A 283 1.99 12.91 -15.98
N VAL A 284 1.92 13.83 -15.02
CA VAL A 284 0.65 14.42 -14.55
C VAL A 284 0.27 15.69 -15.31
N THR A 285 1.07 16.14 -16.27
CA THR A 285 0.80 17.36 -17.06
C THR A 285 -0.59 17.37 -17.71
N PRO A 286 -1.07 16.27 -18.35
CA PRO A 286 -2.40 16.28 -18.94
C PRO A 286 -3.52 16.52 -17.92
N PHE A 287 -3.37 15.97 -16.70
CA PHE A 287 -4.31 16.21 -15.61
C PHE A 287 -4.25 17.67 -15.14
N LEU A 288 -3.05 18.22 -14.95
CA LEU A 288 -2.86 19.61 -14.50
C LEU A 288 -3.41 20.62 -15.52
N GLU A 289 -3.15 20.41 -16.81
CA GLU A 289 -3.68 21.24 -17.90
C GLU A 289 -5.21 21.22 -17.92
N LYS A 290 -5.83 20.03 -17.79
CA LYS A 290 -7.28 19.91 -17.73
C LYS A 290 -7.89 20.60 -16.50
N MET A 291 -7.15 20.66 -15.41
CA MET A 291 -7.57 21.38 -14.21
C MET A 291 -7.28 22.87 -14.27
N ASP A 292 -6.76 23.42 -15.37
CA ASP A 292 -6.28 24.81 -15.47
C ASP A 292 -5.22 25.16 -14.42
N ILE A 293 -4.46 24.15 -13.98
CA ILE A 293 -3.31 24.34 -13.10
C ILE A 293 -2.14 24.73 -13.99
N THR A 294 -1.95 26.05 -14.10
CA THR A 294 -0.74 26.61 -14.69
C THR A 294 0.43 26.34 -13.75
N SER A 295 0.95 25.12 -13.79
CA SER A 295 2.31 24.87 -13.34
C SER A 295 3.22 25.80 -14.15
N LYS A 296 3.51 26.99 -13.59
CA LYS A 296 4.54 27.91 -14.11
C LYS A 296 5.95 27.33 -13.96
N LYS A 297 6.07 26.05 -13.62
CA LYS A 297 7.26 25.25 -13.85
C LYS A 297 6.93 24.20 -14.91
N LYS A 298 7.09 24.61 -16.18
CA LYS A 298 7.83 23.79 -17.14
C LYS A 298 8.91 23.03 -16.36
N TYR A 299 9.05 21.72 -16.53
CA TYR A 299 10.07 20.87 -15.91
C TYR A 299 11.51 21.40 -16.13
N ALA A 300 11.83 22.54 -15.51
CA ALA A 300 13.10 23.22 -15.56
C ALA A 300 13.93 22.59 -14.45
N GLY A 301 14.35 21.35 -14.73
CA GLY A 301 15.31 20.63 -13.93
C GLY A 301 16.68 21.31 -13.93
N GLU A 302 16.90 22.34 -14.73
CA GLU A 302 18.22 22.94 -14.85
C GLU A 302 18.71 23.59 -13.54
N GLU A 303 17.90 24.44 -12.91
CA GLU A 303 18.27 25.04 -11.60
C GLU A 303 18.39 24.00 -10.48
N LEU A 304 17.66 22.87 -10.56
CA LEU A 304 17.73 21.80 -9.57
C LEU A 304 18.93 20.89 -9.79
N ILE A 305 19.29 20.63 -11.06
CA ILE A 305 20.48 19.89 -11.43
C ILE A 305 21.70 20.67 -10.96
N ASP A 306 21.81 21.96 -11.27
CA ASP A 306 22.95 22.79 -10.84
C ASP A 306 23.03 22.98 -9.32
N LYS A 307 21.88 22.93 -8.62
CA LYS A 307 21.82 23.08 -7.16
C LYS A 307 22.20 21.81 -6.39
N TYR A 308 21.94 20.63 -6.95
CA TYR A 308 22.06 19.36 -6.21
C TYR A 308 23.02 18.35 -6.85
N PHE A 309 23.45 18.57 -8.08
CA PHE A 309 24.27 17.62 -8.83
C PHE A 309 25.38 18.34 -9.61
N ASP A 310 26.53 17.71 -9.71
CA ASP A 310 27.63 18.21 -10.55
C ASP A 310 27.40 17.76 -12.00
N ARG A 311 27.09 18.74 -12.88
CA ARG A 311 26.79 18.46 -14.28
C ARG A 311 27.98 17.92 -15.07
N GLU A 312 29.19 18.31 -14.72
CA GLU A 312 30.39 17.89 -15.45
C GLU A 312 30.66 16.39 -15.20
N LEU A 313 30.34 15.92 -13.99
CA LEU A 313 30.34 14.52 -13.59
C LEU A 313 29.18 13.70 -14.20
N LEU A 314 27.99 14.30 -14.36
CA LEU A 314 26.84 13.64 -14.99
C LEU A 314 27.01 13.50 -16.51
N GLN A 315 27.80 14.35 -17.17
CA GLN A 315 28.02 14.30 -18.61
C GLN A 315 29.11 13.30 -19.02
N ASN A 316 29.95 12.87 -18.09
CA ASN A 316 31.05 11.92 -18.35
C ASN A 316 30.86 10.62 -17.56
N HIS A 317 30.01 9.73 -18.09
CA HIS A 317 29.79 8.39 -17.55
C HIS A 317 30.09 7.32 -18.60
N CYS A 318 30.77 6.23 -18.20
CA CYS A 318 31.31 5.23 -19.12
C CYS A 318 30.28 4.22 -19.68
N GLU A 319 28.97 4.50 -19.57
CA GLU A 319 27.85 3.64 -20.02
C GLU A 319 27.87 2.17 -19.57
N ALA A 320 28.76 1.77 -18.66
CA ALA A 320 28.93 0.37 -18.23
C ALA A 320 27.64 -0.18 -17.60
N CYS A 321 26.87 0.66 -16.90
CA CYS A 321 25.55 0.33 -16.36
C CYS A 321 24.51 0.00 -17.44
N SER A 322 24.71 0.43 -18.70
CA SER A 322 23.81 0.14 -19.82
C SER A 322 24.29 -1.06 -20.64
N LYS A 323 25.61 -1.32 -20.68
CA LYS A 323 26.24 -2.34 -21.52
C LYS A 323 26.60 -3.64 -20.78
N GLU A 324 26.80 -3.58 -19.46
CA GLU A 324 27.21 -4.73 -18.64
C GLU A 324 26.18 -5.11 -17.57
N CYS A 325 25.08 -4.34 -17.45
CA CYS A 325 24.01 -4.69 -16.53
C CYS A 325 23.27 -5.92 -17.05
N THR A 326 23.42 -7.01 -16.32
CA THR A 326 22.83 -8.31 -16.66
C THR A 326 21.30 -8.23 -16.71
N ALA A 327 20.67 -7.32 -15.97
CA ALA A 327 19.22 -7.11 -16.01
C ALA A 327 18.70 -6.56 -17.35
N VAL A 328 19.53 -5.78 -18.06
CA VAL A 328 19.22 -5.26 -19.41
C VAL A 328 19.49 -6.31 -20.48
N ILE A 329 20.53 -7.12 -20.28
CA ILE A 329 20.94 -8.17 -21.23
C ILE A 329 20.00 -9.38 -21.19
N ILE A 330 19.47 -9.76 -20.02
CA ILE A 330 18.71 -11.01 -19.84
C ILE A 330 17.28 -10.94 -20.43
N ASN A 331 16.67 -9.76 -20.49
CA ASN A 331 15.24 -9.64 -20.84
C ASN A 331 14.95 -9.34 -22.33
N ARG A 332 15.94 -9.54 -23.21
CA ARG A 332 15.77 -9.17 -24.63
C ARG A 332 14.91 -10.17 -25.42
N ASP A 333 14.79 -11.45 -25.00
CA ASP A 333 14.09 -12.52 -25.74
C ASP A 333 13.69 -13.76 -24.86
N THR A 334 12.52 -13.88 -24.20
CA THR A 334 12.20 -15.10 -23.37
C THR A 334 10.92 -15.89 -23.73
N LYS A 335 10.88 -17.16 -23.27
CA LYS A 335 10.38 -18.39 -23.95
C LYS A 335 9.55 -19.39 -23.07
N GLU A 336 9.01 -19.05 -21.89
CA GLU A 336 8.62 -20.08 -20.87
C GLU A 336 7.14 -20.02 -20.31
N PRO A 337 6.18 -20.80 -20.85
CA PRO A 337 4.78 -20.86 -20.38
C PRO A 337 4.58 -21.70 -19.09
N PHE A 338 3.51 -21.41 -18.32
CA PHE A 338 3.12 -22.12 -17.07
C PHE A 338 2.19 -23.32 -17.35
N ASP A 339 2.52 -24.53 -16.87
CA ASP A 339 1.67 -25.73 -16.96
C ASP A 339 1.59 -26.50 -15.62
N PRO A 340 0.43 -26.50 -14.93
CA PRO A 340 0.28 -27.21 -13.66
C PRO A 340 0.37 -28.74 -13.79
N MET A 341 0.20 -29.32 -14.98
CA MET A 341 0.35 -30.76 -15.20
C MET A 341 1.82 -31.19 -15.17
N GLU A 342 2.74 -30.32 -15.55
CA GLU A 342 4.18 -30.56 -15.43
C GLU A 342 4.61 -30.78 -13.96
N VAL A 343 3.96 -30.06 -13.03
CA VAL A 343 4.17 -30.25 -11.58
C VAL A 343 3.65 -31.61 -11.14
N VAL A 344 2.48 -32.04 -11.62
CA VAL A 344 1.87 -33.34 -11.27
C VAL A 344 2.70 -34.50 -11.80
N GLU A 345 3.16 -34.40 -13.05
CA GLU A 345 4.03 -35.42 -13.67
C GLU A 345 5.34 -35.59 -12.90
N LYS A 346 6.02 -34.48 -12.58
CA LYS A 346 7.26 -34.52 -11.79
C LYS A 346 7.06 -35.12 -10.40
N LEU A 347 5.89 -34.90 -9.78
CA LEU A 347 5.56 -35.53 -8.50
C LEU A 347 5.33 -37.04 -8.64
N ASN A 348 4.62 -37.48 -9.68
CA ASN A 348 4.42 -38.90 -9.97
C ASN A 348 5.73 -39.63 -10.31
N GLU A 349 6.70 -38.91 -10.87
CA GLU A 349 8.06 -39.39 -11.11
C GLU A 349 8.96 -39.39 -9.85
N GLY A 350 8.46 -38.90 -8.71
CA GLY A 350 9.21 -38.84 -7.45
C GLY A 350 10.20 -37.68 -7.33
N LYS A 351 10.16 -36.68 -8.23
CA LYS A 351 11.10 -35.55 -8.30
C LYS A 351 10.75 -34.39 -7.36
N ILE A 352 10.47 -34.70 -6.09
CA ILE A 352 9.94 -33.71 -5.13
C ILE A 352 10.86 -32.50 -4.94
N TYR A 353 12.18 -32.66 -4.81
CA TYR A 353 13.08 -31.52 -4.59
C TYR A 353 13.23 -30.59 -5.80
N GLU A 354 13.05 -31.11 -7.03
CA GLU A 354 12.99 -30.27 -8.23
C GLU A 354 11.70 -29.44 -8.23
N VAL A 355 10.58 -30.06 -7.85
CA VAL A 355 9.30 -29.39 -7.68
C VAL A 355 9.37 -28.31 -6.59
N LEU A 356 9.99 -28.59 -5.44
CA LEU A 356 10.14 -27.63 -4.34
C LEU A 356 11.03 -26.43 -4.69
N ARG A 357 11.97 -26.59 -5.63
CA ARG A 357 12.84 -25.52 -6.15
C ARG A 357 12.26 -24.79 -7.36
N SER A 358 11.19 -25.33 -7.95
CA SER A 358 10.60 -24.80 -9.16
C SER A 358 9.73 -23.57 -8.89
N LYS A 359 9.75 -22.60 -9.80
CA LYS A 359 8.83 -21.43 -9.78
C LYS A 359 7.36 -21.84 -10.01
N GLU A 360 7.14 -23.00 -10.61
CA GLU A 360 5.80 -23.50 -10.99
C GLU A 360 4.87 -23.68 -9.77
N ILE A 361 5.40 -24.09 -8.60
CA ILE A 361 4.57 -24.23 -7.39
C ILE A 361 4.04 -22.90 -6.86
N TRP A 362 4.66 -21.77 -7.25
CA TRP A 362 4.28 -20.43 -6.81
C TRP A 362 3.28 -19.76 -7.76
N ARG A 363 3.14 -20.27 -8.99
CA ARG A 363 2.22 -19.76 -10.03
C ARG A 363 0.75 -20.19 -9.84
N CYS A 364 0.45 -21.18 -8.99
CA CYS A 364 -0.92 -21.62 -8.69
C CYS A 364 -1.67 -20.68 -7.72
N LEU A 365 -2.76 -20.04 -8.14
CA LEU A 365 -3.48 -19.07 -7.29
C LEU A 365 -4.39 -19.69 -6.19
N GLN A 366 -4.41 -21.02 -6.05
CA GLN A 366 -5.22 -21.75 -5.05
C GLN A 366 -6.72 -21.39 -5.03
N CYS A 367 -7.26 -20.90 -6.15
CA CYS A 367 -8.65 -20.46 -6.26
C CYS A 367 -9.68 -21.59 -6.17
N GLY A 368 -9.24 -22.86 -6.18
CA GLY A 368 -10.11 -24.05 -6.09
C GLY A 368 -10.99 -24.27 -7.32
N LYS A 369 -10.91 -23.41 -8.35
CA LYS A 369 -11.71 -23.52 -9.58
C LYS A 369 -11.39 -24.80 -10.35
N CYS A 370 -10.16 -25.30 -10.25
CA CYS A 370 -9.75 -26.61 -10.76
C CYS A 370 -10.46 -27.75 -10.03
N GLU A 371 -10.70 -27.65 -8.72
CA GLU A 371 -11.39 -28.67 -7.92
C GLU A 371 -12.89 -28.68 -8.18
N ILE A 372 -13.49 -27.50 -8.42
CA ILE A 372 -14.89 -27.36 -8.83
C ILE A 372 -15.16 -28.01 -10.21
N ARG A 373 -14.15 -28.02 -11.09
CA ARG A 373 -14.24 -28.54 -12.47
C ARG A 373 -13.67 -29.95 -12.64
N CYS A 374 -12.95 -30.48 -11.65
CA CYS A 374 -12.27 -31.77 -11.75
C CYS A 374 -13.23 -32.90 -11.31
N PRO A 375 -13.65 -33.80 -12.21
CA PRO A 375 -14.57 -34.89 -11.87
C PRO A 375 -13.93 -35.95 -10.94
N HIS A 376 -12.60 -35.93 -10.81
CA HIS A 376 -11.83 -36.85 -9.98
C HIS A 376 -11.45 -36.26 -8.62
N ASN A 377 -11.78 -34.99 -8.36
CA ASN A 377 -11.44 -34.29 -7.13
C ASN A 377 -9.96 -34.47 -6.74
N ALA A 378 -9.06 -34.21 -7.69
CA ALA A 378 -7.63 -34.48 -7.55
C ALA A 378 -6.88 -33.64 -6.49
N GLY A 379 -7.58 -32.82 -5.71
CA GLY A 379 -7.00 -32.08 -4.57
C GLY A 379 -5.88 -31.11 -4.96
N LEU A 380 -5.89 -30.56 -6.18
CA LEU A 380 -4.78 -29.74 -6.68
C LEU A 380 -4.52 -28.49 -5.82
N LYS A 381 -5.55 -27.89 -5.21
CA LYS A 381 -5.35 -26.74 -4.33
C LYS A 381 -4.56 -27.13 -3.08
N GLU A 382 -4.89 -28.27 -2.49
CA GLU A 382 -4.23 -28.84 -1.31
C GLU A 382 -2.81 -29.29 -1.64
N MET A 383 -2.61 -29.90 -2.81
CA MET A 383 -1.29 -30.29 -3.32
C MET A 383 -0.35 -29.07 -3.43
N PHE A 384 -0.76 -28.02 -4.14
CA PHE A 384 0.06 -26.81 -4.29
C PHE A 384 0.28 -26.09 -2.95
N SER A 385 -0.65 -26.19 -2.00
CA SER A 385 -0.45 -25.67 -0.62
C SER A 385 0.70 -26.39 0.08
N THR A 386 0.64 -27.72 0.06
CA THR A 386 1.60 -28.59 0.74
C THR A 386 3.01 -28.42 0.17
N LEU A 387 3.14 -28.28 -1.15
CA LEU A 387 4.44 -28.07 -1.81
C LEU A 387 5.11 -26.75 -1.43
N ARG A 388 4.33 -25.67 -1.23
CA ARG A 388 4.88 -24.39 -0.78
C ARG A 388 5.40 -24.46 0.64
N GLU A 389 4.64 -25.10 1.52
CA GLU A 389 5.06 -25.31 2.91
C GLU A 389 6.36 -26.12 2.99
N LEU A 390 6.48 -27.17 2.16
CA LEU A 390 7.68 -27.98 2.06
C LEU A 390 8.85 -27.20 1.44
N SER A 391 8.61 -26.36 0.43
CA SER A 391 9.66 -25.53 -0.20
C SER A 391 10.27 -24.55 0.82
N ILE A 392 9.43 -23.92 1.65
CA ILE A 392 9.89 -23.02 2.72
C ILE A 392 10.71 -23.77 3.76
N LYS A 393 10.28 -24.97 4.17
CA LYS A 393 10.95 -25.78 5.20
C LYS A 393 12.27 -26.37 4.72
N GLU A 394 12.32 -26.86 3.48
CA GLU A 394 13.42 -27.69 2.98
C GLU A 394 14.40 -26.96 2.05
N VAL A 395 14.03 -25.81 1.45
CA VAL A 395 14.81 -25.20 0.33
C VAL A 395 15.30 -23.75 0.58
N LYS A 396 14.78 -23.03 1.60
CA LYS A 396 15.10 -21.62 1.96
C LYS A 396 14.71 -20.55 0.91
N THR A 397 14.23 -19.42 1.43
CA THR A 397 13.39 -18.37 0.80
C THR A 397 14.12 -17.40 -0.18
N PRO A 398 13.42 -16.71 -1.11
CA PRO A 398 14.03 -15.70 -2.01
C PRO A 398 14.55 -14.42 -1.31
N ARG A 399 15.68 -13.89 -1.82
CA ARG A 399 16.48 -12.76 -1.29
C ARG A 399 15.71 -11.45 -0.97
N ILE A 400 14.64 -11.15 -1.71
CA ILE A 400 13.81 -9.93 -1.50
C ILE A 400 13.13 -9.94 -0.13
N MET A 401 12.79 -11.11 0.41
CA MET A 401 12.15 -11.22 1.72
C MET A 401 13.16 -10.97 2.86
N GLU A 402 14.41 -11.42 2.69
CA GLU A 402 15.49 -11.19 3.67
C GLU A 402 15.80 -9.70 3.84
N ASP A 403 15.86 -8.94 2.74
CA ASP A 403 16.10 -7.49 2.77
C ASP A 403 14.98 -6.73 3.49
N LYS A 404 13.71 -7.09 3.25
CA LYS A 404 12.57 -6.46 3.95
C LYS A 404 12.57 -6.77 5.44
N MET A 405 12.90 -8.00 5.83
CA MET A 405 13.02 -8.38 7.24
C MET A 405 14.20 -7.68 7.91
N LYS A 406 15.32 -7.50 7.20
CA LYS A 406 16.48 -6.74 7.70
C LYS A 406 16.12 -5.28 7.96
N ILE A 407 15.48 -4.60 7.00
CA ILE A 407 15.03 -3.21 7.17
C ILE A 407 14.04 -3.09 8.34
N LEU A 408 13.11 -4.03 8.47
CA LEU A 408 12.16 -4.07 9.60
C LEU A 408 12.88 -4.21 10.95
N LYS A 409 13.88 -5.09 11.04
CA LYS A 409 14.69 -5.27 12.25
C LYS A 409 15.53 -4.05 12.59
N GLU A 410 16.02 -3.31 11.60
CA GLU A 410 16.88 -2.14 11.82
C GLU A 410 16.07 -0.88 12.15
N THR A 411 14.89 -0.71 11.54
CA THR A 411 14.16 0.56 11.52
C THR A 411 12.75 0.51 12.11
N GLY A 412 12.19 -0.69 12.32
CA GLY A 412 10.78 -0.87 12.68
C GLY A 412 9.78 -0.66 11.52
N TYR A 413 10.28 -0.32 10.32
CA TYR A 413 9.48 -0.14 9.10
C TYR A 413 9.90 -1.10 7.98
N SER A 414 8.98 -1.43 7.08
CA SER A 414 9.26 -2.34 5.95
C SER A 414 9.85 -1.66 4.70
N VAL A 415 10.00 -0.33 4.73
CA VAL A 415 10.54 0.48 3.61
C VAL A 415 11.44 1.61 4.14
N PRO A 416 12.47 2.01 3.39
CA PRO A 416 13.40 3.09 3.80
C PRO A 416 12.79 4.50 3.64
N ALA A 417 13.27 5.47 4.42
CA ALA A 417 12.77 6.85 4.42
C ALA A 417 13.32 7.72 3.28
N ARG A 418 12.44 8.41 2.53
CA ARG A 418 12.80 9.43 1.52
C ARG A 418 13.05 10.81 2.17
N ARG A 419 14.27 11.02 2.67
CA ARG A 419 14.67 12.26 3.38
C ARG A 419 14.50 13.54 2.54
N GLY A 420 14.69 13.47 1.21
CA GLY A 420 14.59 14.62 0.32
C GLY A 420 13.18 15.24 0.28
N ILE A 421 12.13 14.41 0.21
CA ILE A 421 10.73 14.89 0.16
C ILE A 421 10.33 15.53 1.50
N ARG A 422 10.71 14.92 2.62
CA ARG A 422 10.44 15.49 3.96
C ARG A 422 11.07 16.87 4.15
N ARG A 423 12.29 17.06 3.64
CA ARG A 423 12.95 18.38 3.64
C ARG A 423 12.19 19.42 2.80
N LYS A 424 11.70 19.04 1.61
CA LYS A 424 10.87 19.93 0.77
C LYS A 424 9.60 20.38 1.51
N LEU A 425 9.03 19.51 2.34
CA LEU A 425 7.84 19.77 3.16
C LEU A 425 8.14 20.48 4.50
N GLY A 426 9.41 20.74 4.83
CA GLY A 426 9.79 21.33 6.12
C GLY A 426 9.54 20.40 7.32
N MET A 427 9.54 19.09 7.11
CA MET A 427 9.26 18.09 8.15
C MET A 427 10.54 17.56 8.80
N ASP A 428 10.42 17.14 10.06
CA ASP A 428 11.46 16.38 10.77
C ASP A 428 11.78 15.05 10.06
N LEU A 429 12.82 14.34 10.50
CA LEU A 429 13.10 12.98 10.00
C LEU A 429 11.92 12.03 10.22
N ALA A 430 11.91 10.90 9.50
CA ALA A 430 10.86 9.91 9.66
C ALA A 430 10.80 9.45 11.14
N PRO A 431 9.60 9.19 11.69
CA PRO A 431 9.46 8.79 13.09
C PRO A 431 10.35 7.58 13.41
N GLU A 432 10.98 7.57 14.57
CA GLU A 432 11.79 6.44 15.03
C GLU A 432 10.92 5.44 15.80
N VAL A 433 11.22 4.16 15.61
CA VAL A 433 10.66 3.05 16.39
C VAL A 433 11.82 2.40 17.14
N ASP A 434 11.60 1.98 18.39
CA ASP A 434 12.62 1.21 19.11
C ASP A 434 12.79 -0.16 18.43
N SER A 435 13.81 -0.25 17.58
CA SER A 435 14.09 -1.45 16.80
C SER A 435 14.56 -2.63 17.68
N LYS A 436 15.06 -2.37 18.89
CA LYS A 436 15.42 -3.42 19.86
C LYS A 436 14.18 -4.14 20.37
N GLU A 437 13.10 -3.40 20.59
CA GLU A 437 11.80 -3.96 20.98
C GLU A 437 11.26 -4.91 19.90
N ILE A 438 11.37 -4.50 18.62
CA ILE A 438 10.97 -5.32 17.48
C ILE A 438 11.84 -6.59 17.37
N ASP A 439 13.16 -6.48 17.55
CA ASP A 439 14.05 -7.64 17.52
C ASP A 439 13.77 -8.60 18.69
N GLU A 440 13.42 -8.10 19.88
CA GLU A 440 13.03 -8.94 21.01
C GLU A 440 11.75 -9.74 20.74
N ILE A 441 10.71 -9.10 20.17
CA ILE A 441 9.48 -9.76 19.73
C ILE A 441 9.81 -10.92 18.77
N LEU A 442 10.64 -10.65 17.77
CA LEU A 442 11.04 -11.65 16.78
C LEU A 442 11.84 -12.81 17.41
N ARG A 443 12.75 -12.54 18.36
CA ARG A 443 13.48 -13.58 19.10
C ARG A 443 12.58 -14.45 19.97
N LYS A 444 11.59 -13.87 20.66
CA LYS A 444 10.59 -14.62 21.45
C LYS A 444 9.79 -15.57 20.56
N LEU A 445 9.42 -15.12 19.36
CA LEU A 445 8.72 -15.92 18.35
C LEU A 445 9.59 -17.08 17.82
N GLU A 446 10.88 -16.86 17.57
CA GLU A 446 11.80 -17.92 17.13
C GLU A 446 12.01 -19.00 18.21
N LYS A 447 12.08 -18.61 19.49
CA LYS A 447 12.22 -19.55 20.61
C LYS A 447 10.99 -20.43 20.81
N LYS A 448 9.78 -19.92 20.61
CA LYS A 448 8.52 -20.69 20.75
C LYS A 448 8.27 -21.66 19.57
N LYS A 449 9.03 -21.58 18.47
CA LYS A 449 8.97 -22.51 17.33
C LYS A 449 9.85 -23.76 17.50
N LYS A 450 10.76 -23.76 18.47
CA LYS A 450 11.57 -24.92 18.89
C LYS A 450 10.92 -25.57 20.10
#